data_AF-A0A349U609-F1
#
_entry.id   AF-A0A349U609-F1
#
_cell.length_a   1.000
_cell.length_b   1.000
_cell.length_c   1.000
_cell.angle_alpha   90.00
_cell.angle_beta   90.00
_cell.angle_gamma   90.00
#
_symmetry.space_group_name_H-M   'P 1'
#
loop_
_entity.id
_entity.type
_entity.pdbx_description
1 polymer ?
#
loop_
_entity_poly.entity_id
_entity_poly.type
_entity_poly.pdbx_seq_one_letter_code
_entity_poly.pdbx_strand_id
1 'polypeptide(L)'
;MLGQRKSSIQISFAPGTQNSCSKCKWGQRNSRDLTNGFCGAYKTNTGTPWVRKIKDFENTTCGRFEEGIPEVVTIPLPGEQLCG
;
A
#
# COMPACT_ATOMS: atom_id res chain seq x y z
N MET A 1 28.46 13.55 0.22
CA MET A 1 27.45 12.55 0.64
C MET A 1 26.30 12.62 -0.34
N LEU A 2 26.07 11.59 -1.15
CA LEU A 2 24.97 11.56 -2.12
C LEU A 2 23.65 11.52 -1.35
N GLY A 3 22.96 12.67 -1.30
CA GLY A 3 21.64 12.77 -0.70
C GLY A 3 20.72 11.75 -1.38
N GLN A 4 20.23 10.78 -0.61
CA GLN A 4 19.28 9.80 -1.10
C GLN A 4 18.08 10.56 -1.67
N ARG A 5 17.89 10.53 -3.00
CA ARG A 5 16.66 11.02 -3.64
C ARG A 5 15.53 10.15 -3.08
N LYS A 6 14.80 10.65 -2.08
CA LYS A 6 13.65 9.96 -1.52
C LYS A 6 12.63 9.80 -2.63
N SER A 7 12.50 8.59 -3.15
CA SER A 7 11.50 8.28 -4.16
C SER A 7 10.11 8.65 -3.64
N SER A 8 9.29 9.27 -4.48
CA SER A 8 7.98 9.78 -4.10
C SER A 8 7.02 8.64 -3.76
N ILE A 9 6.27 8.79 -2.68
CA ILE A 9 5.20 7.86 -2.29
C ILE A 9 3.85 8.22 -2.90
N GLN A 10 3.79 9.26 -3.73
CA GLN A 10 2.57 9.62 -4.43
C GLN A 10 2.12 8.44 -5.29
N ILE A 11 0.99 7.86 -4.91
CA ILE A 11 0.38 6.72 -5.59
C ILE A 11 -0.29 7.22 -6.86
N SER A 12 -0.04 6.54 -7.97
CA SER A 12 -0.62 6.86 -9.28
C SER A 12 -1.10 5.60 -9.98
N PHE A 13 -2.21 5.74 -10.71
CA PHE A 13 -2.66 4.73 -11.65
C PHE A 13 -1.71 4.67 -12.84
N ALA A 14 -1.24 3.47 -13.17
CA ALA A 14 -0.28 3.18 -14.24
C ALA A 14 -0.62 1.79 -14.83
N PRO A 15 -1.51 1.73 -15.84
CA PRO A 15 -1.90 0.48 -16.49
C PRO A 15 -0.69 -0.29 -17.03
N GLY A 16 -0.67 -1.60 -16.81
CA GLY A 16 0.38 -2.48 -17.33
C GLY A 16 1.77 -2.23 -16.72
N THR A 17 1.86 -1.50 -15.61
CA THR A 17 3.11 -1.33 -14.88
C THR A 17 3.67 -2.68 -14.44
N GLN A 18 4.98 -2.88 -14.60
CA GLN A 18 5.67 -4.05 -14.07
C GLN A 18 5.82 -4.00 -12.54
N ASN A 19 5.74 -2.79 -11.98
CA ASN A 19 5.96 -2.46 -10.57
C ASN A 19 4.65 -2.23 -9.82
N SER A 20 3.66 -3.09 -10.06
CA SER A 20 2.31 -2.98 -9.49
C SER A 20 2.32 -3.15 -7.96
N CYS A 21 1.36 -2.51 -7.28
CA CYS A 21 1.18 -2.70 -5.84
C CYS A 21 0.89 -4.17 -5.46
N SER A 22 0.36 -4.99 -6.38
CA SER A 22 0.19 -6.44 -6.23
C SER A 22 1.51 -7.21 -6.02
N LYS A 23 2.64 -6.59 -6.38
CA LYS A 23 4.00 -7.14 -6.23
C LYS A 23 4.88 -6.31 -5.30
N CYS A 24 4.27 -5.44 -4.49
CA CYS A 24 4.99 -4.55 -3.59
C CYS A 24 4.92 -5.08 -2.16
N LYS A 25 6.07 -5.20 -1.47
CA LYS A 25 6.13 -5.66 -0.07
C LYS A 25 5.36 -4.78 0.92
N TRP A 26 5.09 -3.54 0.53
CA TRP A 26 4.35 -2.57 1.33
C TRP A 26 2.84 -2.60 1.13
N GLY A 27 2.37 -3.40 0.17
CA GLY A 27 0.94 -3.58 -0.09
C GLY A 27 0.27 -4.37 1.02
N GLN A 28 -0.96 -3.97 1.35
CA GLN A 28 -1.84 -4.69 2.26
C GLN A 28 -3.16 -4.93 1.53
N ARG A 29 -3.34 -6.13 0.98
CA ARG A 29 -4.56 -6.54 0.26
C ARG A 29 -5.70 -6.74 1.25
N ASN A 30 -6.89 -6.33 0.85
CA ASN A 30 -8.10 -6.58 1.60
C ASN A 30 -8.48 -8.05 1.47
N SER A 31 -8.61 -8.77 2.59
CA SER A 31 -8.98 -10.19 2.60
C SER A 31 -10.35 -10.48 1.99
N ARG A 32 -11.25 -9.49 1.95
CA ARG A 32 -12.59 -9.60 1.35
C ARG A 32 -12.61 -9.29 -0.15
N ASP A 33 -11.65 -8.53 -0.64
CA ASP A 33 -11.52 -8.18 -2.06
C ASP A 33 -10.04 -7.91 -2.39
N LEU A 34 -9.39 -8.92 -2.97
CA LEU A 34 -7.96 -8.91 -3.28
C LEU A 34 -7.56 -7.91 -4.38
N THR A 35 -8.52 -7.27 -5.05
CA THR A 35 -8.26 -6.23 -6.05
C THR A 35 -7.91 -4.88 -5.41
N ASN A 36 -8.28 -4.68 -4.14
CA ASN A 36 -8.10 -3.43 -3.41
C ASN A 36 -7.41 -3.63 -2.05
N GLY A 37 -7.15 -2.51 -1.36
CA GLY A 37 -6.45 -2.51 -0.08
C GLY A 37 -5.73 -1.21 0.20
N PHE A 38 -4.54 -1.28 0.79
CA PHE A 38 -3.79 -0.12 1.26
C PHE A 38 -2.29 -0.22 1.02
N CYS A 39 -1.64 0.95 1.03
CA CYS A 39 -0.18 1.08 1.09
C CYS A 39 0.26 1.40 2.52
N GLY A 40 1.14 0.57 3.09
CA GLY A 40 1.76 0.76 4.41
C GLY A 40 3.14 1.45 4.37
N ALA A 41 3.64 1.84 3.20
CA ALA A 41 4.98 2.44 3.06
C ALA A 41 5.08 3.85 3.68
N TYR A 42 3.96 4.53 3.89
CA TYR A 42 3.96 5.89 4.43
C TYR A 42 3.78 5.87 5.94
N LYS A 43 4.74 6.47 6.63
CA LYS A 43 4.71 6.66 8.08
C LYS A 43 4.93 8.14 8.38
N THR A 44 4.25 8.65 9.40
CA THR A 44 4.51 9.98 9.95
C THR A 44 5.92 10.03 10.56
N ASN A 45 6.41 11.23 10.89
CA ASN A 45 7.71 11.38 11.58
C ASN A 45 7.78 10.63 12.91
N THR A 46 6.63 10.36 13.53
CA THR A 46 6.49 9.59 14.78
C THR A 46 6.37 8.08 14.54
N GLY A 47 6.44 7.62 13.28
CA GLY A 47 6.35 6.20 12.91
C GLY A 47 4.93 5.67 12.70
N THR A 48 3.90 6.48 12.96
CA THR A 48 2.49 6.08 12.77
C THR A 48 2.20 5.82 11.29
N PRO A 49 1.69 4.64 10.91
CA PRO A 49 1.30 4.36 9.53
C PRO A 49 0.21 5.32 9.07
N TRP A 50 0.42 5.99 7.95
CA TRP A 50 -0.61 6.79 7.30
C TRP A 50 -1.02 6.12 6.00
N VAL A 51 -1.88 5.11 6.16
CA VAL A 51 -2.31 4.25 5.06
C VAL A 51 -2.99 5.04 3.95
N ARG A 52 -2.73 4.64 2.70
CA ARG A 52 -3.38 5.17 1.51
C ARG A 52 -4.17 4.06 0.85
N LYS A 53 -5.45 4.31 0.56
CA LYS A 53 -6.30 3.34 -0.14
C LYS A 53 -5.83 3.16 -1.57
N ILE A 54 -5.68 1.92 -2.00
CA ILE A 54 -5.43 1.51 -3.38
C ILE A 54 -6.70 0.82 -3.87
N LYS A 55 -7.23 1.30 -5.00
CA LYS A 55 -8.46 0.77 -5.59
C LYS A 55 -8.21 -0.38 -6.56
N ASP A 56 -7.02 -0.41 -7.16
CA ASP A 56 -6.61 -1.41 -8.15
C ASP A 56 -5.15 -1.76 -7.90
N PHE A 57 -4.90 -2.92 -7.29
CA PHE A 57 -3.55 -3.38 -6.96
C PHE A 57 -2.70 -3.72 -8.18
N GLU A 58 -3.31 -4.07 -9.31
CA GLU A 58 -2.60 -4.50 -10.51
C GLU A 58 -2.13 -3.30 -11.35
N ASN A 59 -2.87 -2.20 -11.34
CA ASN A 59 -2.58 -1.02 -12.17
C ASN A 59 -2.20 0.23 -11.37
N THR A 60 -1.68 0.06 -10.15
CA THR A 60 -1.26 1.18 -9.31
C THR A 60 0.20 1.01 -8.88
N THR A 61 0.96 2.10 -8.84
CA THR A 61 2.37 2.09 -8.41
C THR A 61 2.78 3.42 -7.77
N CYS A 62 4.01 3.50 -7.26
CA CYS A 62 4.65 4.75 -6.81
C CYS A 62 6.18 4.63 -6.93
N GLY A 63 6.90 5.73 -6.71
CA GLY A 63 8.36 5.72 -6.73
C GLY A 63 9.02 4.88 -5.62
N ARG A 64 8.29 4.52 -4.57
CA ARG A 64 8.76 3.64 -3.47
C ARG A 64 8.40 2.17 -3.65
N PHE A 65 8.09 1.75 -4.86
CA PHE A 65 7.93 0.33 -5.15
C PHE A 65 9.16 -0.45 -4.67
N GLU A 66 8.91 -1.53 -3.95
CA GLU A 66 9.92 -2.49 -3.57
C GLU A 66 9.29 -3.87 -3.67
N GLU A 67 9.94 -4.74 -4.44
CA GLU A 67 9.41 -6.07 -4.77
C GLU A 67 9.16 -6.91 -3.51
N GLY A 68 8.04 -7.60 -3.49
CA GLY A 68 7.67 -8.56 -2.44
C GLY A 68 6.21 -8.93 -2.48
N ILE A 69 5.78 -9.70 -1.47
CA ILE A 69 4.42 -10.23 -1.38
C ILE A 69 3.60 -9.30 -0.48
N PRO A 70 2.50 -8.69 -0.98
CA PRO A 70 1.60 -7.92 -0.13
C PRO A 70 1.00 -8.79 0.98
N GLU A 71 0.95 -8.24 2.18
CA GLU A 71 0.21 -8.86 3.29
C GLU A 71 -1.29 -8.87 2.97
N VAL A 72 -2.02 -9.85 3.49
CA VAL A 72 -3.49 -9.89 3.43
C VAL A 72 -4.05 -9.48 4.78
N VAL A 73 -4.78 -8.36 4.82
CA VAL A 73 -5.33 -7.79 6.05
C VAL A 73 -6.86 -7.85 6.04
N THR A 74 -7.44 -8.15 7.20
CA THR A 74 -8.88 -8.07 7.40
C THR A 74 -9.25 -6.67 7.85
N ILE A 75 -10.07 -5.99 7.06
CA ILE A 75 -10.59 -4.67 7.39
C ILE A 75 -11.88 -4.87 8.20
N PRO A 76 -11.98 -4.38 9.45
CA PRO A 76 -13.23 -4.41 10.20
C PRO A 76 -14.32 -3.63 9.44
N LEU A 77 -15.56 -4.16 9.39
CA LEU A 77 -16.67 -3.37 8.87
C LEU A 77 -16.92 -2.15 9.78
N PRO A 78 -17.45 -1.04 9.24
CA PRO A 78 -18.03 0.00 10.07
C PRO A 78 -19.10 -0.62 10.98
N GLY A 79 -18.85 -0.66 12.29
CA GLY A 79 -19.74 -1.29 13.28
C GLY A 79 -19.21 -2.59 13.90
N GLU A 80 -18.17 -3.20 13.36
CA GLU A 80 -17.40 -4.25 14.06
C GLU A 80 -16.43 -3.55 15.03
N GLN A 81 -16.96 -3.05 16.15
CA GLN A 81 -16.14 -2.65 17.28
C GLN A 81 -15.46 -3.92 17.80
N LEU A 82 -14.14 -3.98 17.71
CA LEU A 82 -13.35 -4.94 18.48
C LEU A 82 -13.60 -4.58 19.96
N CYS A 83 -14.60 -5.23 20.56
CA CYS A 83 -14.79 -5.20 22.00
C CYS A 83 -13.53 -5.80 22.62
N GLY A 84 -12.69 -4.93 23.17
CA GLY A 84 -11.57 -5.25 24.05
C GLY A 84 -11.82 -4.62 25.40
#